data_AF-A0A970G9R3-F1
#
_entry.id   AF-A0A970G9R3-F1
#
_cell.length_a   1.000
_cell.length_b   1.000
_cell.length_c   1.000
_cell.angle_alpha   90.00
_cell.angle_beta   90.00
_cell.angle_gamma   90.00
#
_symmetry.space_group_name_H-M   'P 1'
#
loop_
_entity.id
_entity.type
_entity.pdbx_description
1 polymer ?
#
loop_
_entity_poly.entity_id
_entity_poly.type
_entity_poly.pdbx_seq_one_letter_code
_entity_poly.pdbx_strand_id
1 'polypeptide(L)'
;MTETTIAHIISNYKEQIEMYSHMLELAQQQLDLVENNAPADEILAERYRLMDDISSLNKQNQEWQDSVCQSMEIKSFTINNLKANVNAEVVEELSQVLKDISQVLQQIEEVDQKIQESLNQQLIPRNRPRATHERAKQAYQRGN
;
A
#
# COMPACT_ATOMS: atom_id res chain seq x y z
N MET A 1 -16.75 -28.71 4.40
CA MET A 1 -15.37 -28.59 3.89
C MET A 1 -15.19 -27.28 3.17
N THR A 2 -15.95 -27.02 2.10
CA THR A 2 -15.89 -25.74 1.34
C THR A 2 -16.20 -24.51 2.18
N GLU A 3 -17.26 -24.52 3.00
CA GLU A 3 -17.57 -23.38 3.89
C GLU A 3 -16.46 -23.11 4.92
N THR A 4 -15.82 -24.16 5.44
CA THR A 4 -14.68 -24.05 6.36
C THR A 4 -13.47 -23.41 5.66
N THR A 5 -13.19 -23.77 4.40
CA THR A 5 -12.13 -23.15 3.61
C THR A 5 -12.45 -21.69 3.30
N ILE A 6 -13.71 -21.35 3.00
CA ILE A 6 -14.12 -19.94 2.79
C ILE A 6 -13.97 -19.13 4.09
N ALA A 7 -14.27 -19.70 5.25
CA ALA A 7 -14.01 -19.05 6.53
C ALA A 7 -12.52 -18.76 6.76
N HIS A 8 -11.62 -19.67 6.36
CA HIS A 8 -10.17 -19.42 6.41
C HIS A 8 -9.74 -18.30 5.44
N ILE A 9 -10.29 -18.27 4.22
CA ILE A 9 -10.08 -17.19 3.25
C ILE A 9 -10.48 -15.84 3.85
N ILE A 10 -11.65 -15.76 4.48
CA ILE A 10 -12.14 -14.55 5.14
C ILE A 10 -11.22 -14.14 6.29
N SER A 11 -10.81 -15.09 7.14
CA SER A 11 -9.89 -14.81 8.25
C SER A 11 -8.54 -14.28 7.76
N ASN A 12 -8.01 -14.85 6.69
CA ASN A 12 -6.76 -14.39 6.09
C ASN A 12 -6.91 -13.00 5.50
N TYR A 13 -8.03 -12.68 4.84
CA TYR A 13 -8.29 -11.31 4.40
C TYR A 13 -8.39 -10.32 5.57
N LYS A 14 -8.97 -10.71 6.71
CA LYS A 14 -8.99 -9.87 7.92
C LYS A 14 -7.58 -9.60 8.45
N GLU A 15 -6.74 -10.63 8.50
CA GLU A 15 -5.32 -10.48 8.88
C GLU A 15 -4.59 -9.53 7.91
N GLN A 16 -4.80 -9.69 6.60
CA GLN A 16 -4.25 -8.76 5.61
C GLN A 16 -4.72 -7.32 5.81
N ILE A 17 -5.99 -7.09 6.19
CA ILE A 17 -6.50 -5.73 6.49
C ILE A 17 -5.73 -5.10 7.65
N GLU A 18 -5.43 -5.86 8.70
CA GLU A 18 -4.63 -5.37 9.84
C GLU A 18 -3.22 -4.97 9.37
N MET A 19 -2.59 -5.80 8.55
CA MET A 19 -1.26 -5.53 7.99
C MET A 19 -1.25 -4.32 7.03
N TYR A 20 -2.27 -4.17 6.19
CA TYR A 20 -2.43 -3.00 5.33
C TYR A 20 -2.76 -1.75 6.15
N SER A 21 -3.47 -1.88 7.26
CA SER A 21 -3.74 -0.75 8.16
C SER A 21 -2.44 -0.28 8.82
N HIS A 22 -1.59 -1.21 9.27
CA HIS A 22 -0.24 -0.90 9.73
C HIS A 22 0.59 -0.26 8.59
N MET A 23 0.48 -0.78 7.37
CA MET A 23 1.16 -0.21 6.20
C MET A 23 0.76 1.25 5.97
N LEU A 24 -0.52 1.57 6.12
CA LEU A 24 -1.03 2.92 5.99
C LEU A 24 -0.47 3.86 7.06
N GLU A 25 -0.39 3.41 8.31
CA GLU A 25 0.22 4.18 9.41
C GLU A 25 1.70 4.49 9.10
N LEU A 26 2.46 3.49 8.64
CA LEU A 26 3.84 3.69 8.21
C LEU A 26 3.95 4.63 7.02
N ALA A 27 3.04 4.55 6.04
CA ALA A 27 3.01 5.46 4.91
C ALA A 27 2.77 6.91 5.35
N GLN A 28 1.88 7.14 6.31
CA GLN A 28 1.63 8.47 6.87
C GLN A 28 2.85 9.01 7.60
N GLN A 29 3.51 8.18 8.43
CA GLN A 29 4.76 8.56 9.10
C GLN A 29 5.87 8.86 8.09
N GLN A 30 5.97 8.09 7.00
CA GLN A 30 6.92 8.34 5.93
C GLN A 30 6.67 9.70 5.26
N LEU A 31 5.41 10.05 5.01
CA LEU A 31 5.05 11.36 4.46
C LEU A 31 5.54 12.49 5.36
N ASP A 32 5.28 12.40 6.67
CA ASP A 32 5.76 13.40 7.63
C ASP A 32 7.29 13.53 7.62
N LEU A 33 8.02 12.42 7.59
CA LEU A 33 9.49 12.44 7.52
C LEU A 33 9.99 13.09 6.22
N VAL A 34 9.37 12.75 5.09
CA VAL A 34 9.71 13.31 3.77
C VAL A 34 9.47 14.82 3.76
N GLU A 35 8.32 15.30 4.23
CA GLU A 35 8.00 16.72 4.29
C GLU A 35 9.00 17.50 5.17
N ASN A 36 9.51 16.85 6.22
CA ASN A 36 10.51 17.41 7.13
C ASN A 36 11.97 17.21 6.67
N ASN A 37 12.21 16.62 5.49
CA ASN A 37 13.53 16.25 4.97
C ASN A 37 14.33 15.35 5.96
N ALA A 38 13.64 14.49 6.68
CA ALA A 38 14.21 13.53 7.61
C ALA A 38 14.41 12.15 6.93
N PRO A 39 15.38 11.34 7.39
CA PRO A 39 15.56 9.98 6.88
C PRO A 39 14.34 9.10 7.15
N ALA A 40 13.97 8.25 6.20
CA ALA A 40 12.84 7.32 6.30
C ALA A 40 13.23 5.85 6.08
N ASP A 41 14.53 5.52 6.16
CA ASP A 41 15.06 4.20 5.81
C ASP A 41 14.48 3.08 6.70
N GLU A 42 14.30 3.33 7.99
CA GLU A 42 13.74 2.36 8.94
C GLU A 42 12.27 2.05 8.61
N ILE A 43 11.49 3.08 8.29
CA ILE A 43 10.10 2.92 7.86
C ILE A 43 10.05 2.12 6.57
N LEU A 44 10.86 2.47 5.56
CA LEU A 44 10.91 1.72 4.31
C LEU A 44 11.24 0.24 4.53
N ALA A 45 12.22 -0.07 5.39
CA ALA A 45 12.57 -1.44 5.72
C ALA A 45 11.41 -2.21 6.40
N GLU A 46 10.69 -1.56 7.30
CA GLU A 46 9.49 -2.14 7.91
C GLU A 46 8.37 -2.35 6.89
N ARG A 47 8.19 -1.38 5.98
CA ARG A 47 7.19 -1.49 4.93
C ARG A 47 7.47 -2.69 4.00
N TYR A 48 8.74 -2.92 3.66
CA TYR A 48 9.15 -4.07 2.87
C TYR A 48 8.87 -5.41 3.57
N ARG A 49 9.08 -5.49 4.89
CA ARG A 49 8.77 -6.72 5.66
C ARG A 49 7.28 -7.04 5.62
N LEU A 50 6.42 -6.04 5.84
CA LEU A 50 4.97 -6.22 5.75
C LEU A 50 4.53 -6.70 4.37
N MET A 51 5.13 -6.19 3.30
CA MET A 51 4.82 -6.65 1.94
C MET A 51 5.21 -8.11 1.70
N ASP A 52 6.30 -8.60 2.30
CA ASP A 52 6.71 -10.01 2.20
C ASP A 52 5.73 -10.92 2.94
N ASP A 53 5.36 -10.55 4.16
CA ASP A 53 4.38 -11.27 4.97
C ASP A 53 2.99 -11.32 4.28
N ILE A 54 2.52 -10.18 3.76
CA ILE A 54 1.28 -10.08 2.97
C ILE A 54 1.37 -10.96 1.71
N SER A 55 2.53 -11.02 1.05
CA SER A 55 2.72 -11.88 -0.12
C SER A 55 2.59 -13.36 0.23
N SER A 56 3.08 -13.77 1.40
CA SER A 56 2.89 -15.13 1.94
C SER A 56 1.41 -15.43 2.16
N LEU A 57 0.67 -14.52 2.82
CA LEU A 57 -0.77 -14.65 3.05
C LEU A 57 -1.56 -14.73 1.75
N ASN A 58 -1.20 -13.93 0.74
CA ASN A 58 -1.83 -13.95 -0.58
C ASN A 58 -1.65 -15.30 -1.28
N LYS A 59 -0.44 -15.88 -1.20
CA LYS A 59 -0.18 -17.19 -1.78
C LYS A 59 -1.02 -18.27 -1.11
N GLN A 60 -1.08 -18.28 0.22
CA GLN A 60 -1.91 -19.22 0.97
C GLN A 60 -3.39 -19.07 0.61
N ASN A 61 -3.86 -17.82 0.52
CA ASN A 61 -5.25 -17.53 0.17
C ASN A 61 -5.58 -18.00 -1.26
N GLN A 62 -4.66 -17.83 -2.21
CA GLN A 62 -4.82 -18.35 -3.57
C GLN A 62 -4.96 -19.88 -3.59
N GLU A 63 -4.15 -20.61 -2.82
CA GLU A 63 -4.24 -22.07 -2.71
C GLU A 63 -5.61 -22.54 -2.19
N TRP A 64 -6.18 -21.80 -1.23
CA TRP A 64 -7.54 -22.07 -0.74
C TRP A 64 -8.62 -21.73 -1.75
N GLN A 65 -8.50 -20.61 -2.47
CA GLN A 65 -9.43 -20.23 -3.53
C GLN A 65 -9.45 -21.27 -4.65
N ASP A 66 -8.28 -21.76 -5.06
CA ASP A 66 -8.16 -22.82 -6.06
C ASP A 66 -8.82 -24.11 -5.58
N SER A 67 -8.61 -24.48 -4.32
CA SER A 67 -9.26 -25.64 -3.69
C SER A 67 -10.79 -25.50 -3.66
N VAL A 68 -11.30 -24.31 -3.36
CA VAL A 68 -12.75 -24.02 -3.41
C VAL A 68 -13.26 -24.16 -4.84
N CYS A 69 -12.57 -23.57 -5.82
CA CYS A 69 -12.95 -23.65 -7.24
C CYS A 69 -13.04 -25.10 -7.72
N GLN A 70 -12.04 -25.92 -7.38
CA GLN A 70 -12.03 -27.35 -7.70
C GLN A 70 -13.20 -28.08 -7.03
N SER A 71 -13.44 -27.84 -5.73
CA SER A 71 -14.51 -28.52 -4.99
C SER A 71 -15.92 -28.19 -5.46
N MET A 72 -16.12 -26.98 -6.00
CA MET A 72 -17.40 -26.47 -6.46
C MET A 72 -17.57 -26.57 -7.98
N GLU A 73 -16.56 -27.08 -8.69
CA GLU A 73 -16.51 -27.14 -10.16
C GLU A 73 -16.77 -25.78 -10.84
N ILE A 74 -16.33 -24.69 -10.20
CA ILE A 74 -16.43 -23.33 -10.75
C ILE A 74 -15.11 -22.89 -11.39
N LYS A 75 -15.19 -22.07 -12.43
CA LYS A 75 -14.00 -21.63 -13.20
C LYS A 75 -13.14 -20.61 -12.46
N SER A 76 -13.73 -19.85 -11.54
CA SER A 76 -13.03 -18.78 -10.82
C SER A 76 -13.70 -18.47 -9.49
N PHE A 77 -12.89 -18.06 -8.52
CA PHE A 77 -13.35 -17.64 -7.20
C PHE A 77 -13.88 -16.21 -7.29
N THR A 78 -15.19 -16.07 -7.50
CA THR A 78 -15.86 -14.77 -7.57
C THR A 78 -17.14 -14.80 -6.76
N ILE A 79 -17.54 -13.65 -6.20
CA ILE A 79 -18.79 -13.52 -5.45
C ILE A 79 -19.99 -14.06 -6.24
N ASN A 80 -20.05 -13.76 -7.55
CA ASN A 80 -21.15 -14.22 -8.40
C ASN A 80 -21.18 -15.75 -8.55
N ASN A 81 -20.02 -16.41 -8.65
CA ASN A 81 -19.96 -17.87 -8.74
C ASN A 81 -20.26 -18.55 -7.39
N LEU A 82 -19.95 -17.89 -6.27
CA LEU A 82 -20.18 -18.43 -4.92
C LEU A 82 -21.65 -18.32 -4.48
N LYS A 83 -22.36 -17.26 -4.88
CA LYS A 83 -23.77 -17.01 -4.50
C LYS A 83 -24.74 -18.16 -4.76
N ALA A 84 -24.47 -19.00 -5.76
CA ALA A 84 -25.35 -20.10 -6.13
C ALA A 84 -25.28 -21.29 -5.14
N ASN A 85 -24.17 -21.44 -4.41
CA ASN A 85 -23.84 -22.68 -3.68
C ASN A 85 -23.31 -22.43 -2.26
N VAL A 86 -23.14 -21.17 -1.85
CA VAL A 86 -22.62 -20.78 -0.53
C VAL A 86 -23.68 -19.97 0.20
N ASN A 87 -23.74 -20.12 1.52
CA ASN A 87 -24.62 -19.32 2.38
C ASN A 87 -24.46 -17.81 2.11
N ALA A 88 -25.58 -17.11 1.99
CA ALA A 88 -25.62 -15.67 1.73
C ALA A 88 -24.84 -14.85 2.76
N GLU A 89 -24.89 -15.21 4.05
CA GLU A 89 -24.16 -14.53 5.12
C GLU A 89 -22.64 -14.63 4.92
N VAL A 90 -22.15 -15.80 4.53
CA VAL A 90 -20.71 -16.03 4.24
C VAL A 90 -20.28 -15.25 3.01
N VAL A 91 -21.12 -15.19 1.99
CA VAL A 91 -20.86 -14.40 0.77
C VAL A 91 -20.85 -12.90 1.07
N GLU A 92 -21.74 -12.43 1.93
CA GLU A 92 -21.80 -11.04 2.38
C GLU A 92 -20.55 -10.67 3.18
N GLU A 93 -20.13 -11.52 4.13
CA GLU A 93 -18.90 -11.33 4.89
C GLU A 93 -17.67 -11.28 3.98
N LEU A 94 -17.57 -12.21 3.03
CA LEU A 94 -16.49 -12.20 2.03
C LEU A 94 -16.49 -10.92 1.18
N SER A 95 -17.68 -10.46 0.78
CA SER A 95 -17.83 -9.22 0.01
C SER A 95 -17.38 -8.01 0.83
N GLN A 96 -17.68 -7.99 2.13
CA GLN A 96 -17.31 -6.91 3.04
C GLN A 96 -15.80 -6.85 3.24
N VAL A 97 -15.13 -7.98 3.53
CA VAL A 97 -13.65 -7.97 3.71
C VAL A 97 -12.90 -7.57 2.43
N LEU A 98 -13.39 -7.97 1.25
CA LEU A 98 -12.80 -7.55 -0.03
C LEU A 98 -12.93 -6.03 -0.27
N LYS A 99 -14.07 -5.46 0.15
CA LYS A 99 -14.29 -4.01 0.09
C LYS A 99 -13.34 -3.28 1.05
N ASP A 100 -13.18 -3.79 2.27
CA ASP A 100 -12.30 -3.19 3.28
C ASP A 100 -10.83 -3.23 2.83
N ILE A 101 -10.37 -4.34 2.23
CA ILE A 101 -9.04 -4.42 1.59
C ILE A 101 -8.90 -3.36 0.50
N SER A 102 -9.88 -3.25 -0.40
CA SER A 102 -9.83 -2.29 -1.50
C SER A 102 -9.74 -0.86 -0.97
N GLN A 103 -10.47 -0.54 0.10
CA GLN A 103 -10.47 0.77 0.73
C GLN A 103 -9.12 1.12 1.36
N VAL A 104 -8.51 0.21 2.12
CA VAL A 104 -7.20 0.49 2.74
C VAL A 104 -6.10 0.60 1.69
N LEU A 105 -6.13 -0.22 0.64
CA LEU A 105 -5.19 -0.12 -0.49
C LEU A 105 -5.29 1.23 -1.20
N GLN A 106 -6.50 1.72 -1.45
CA GLN A 106 -6.70 3.05 -2.03
C GLN A 106 -6.12 4.15 -1.13
N GLN A 107 -6.30 4.06 0.19
CA GLN A 107 -5.74 5.03 1.12
C GLN A 107 -4.21 5.02 1.13
N ILE A 108 -3.58 3.83 1.05
CA ILE A 108 -2.13 3.70 0.92
C ILE A 108 -1.66 4.37 -0.37
N GLU A 109 -2.31 4.09 -1.51
CA GLU A 109 -1.98 4.69 -2.81
C GLU A 109 -2.05 6.23 -2.77
N GLU A 110 -3.09 6.78 -2.15
CA GLU A 110 -3.25 8.24 -1.99
C GLU A 110 -2.11 8.87 -1.17
N VAL A 111 -1.62 8.19 -0.12
CA VAL A 111 -0.49 8.67 0.68
C VAL A 111 0.83 8.51 -0.08
N ASP A 112 1.04 7.39 -0.77
CA ASP A 112 2.24 7.14 -1.56
C ASP A 112 2.36 8.12 -2.73
N GLN A 113 1.24 8.51 -3.34
CA GLN A 113 1.24 9.58 -4.35
C GLN A 113 1.73 10.91 -3.76
N LYS A 114 1.26 11.30 -2.57
CA LYS A 114 1.72 12.52 -1.88
C LYS A 114 3.20 12.47 -1.54
N ILE A 115 3.70 11.32 -1.10
CA ILE A 115 5.13 11.11 -0.86
C ILE A 115 5.94 11.37 -2.14
N GLN A 116 5.52 10.79 -3.26
CA GLN A 116 6.18 10.98 -4.55
C GLN A 116 6.16 12.45 -4.99
N GLU A 117 5.03 13.14 -4.82
CA GLU A 117 4.90 14.56 -5.12
C GLU A 117 5.85 15.42 -4.27
N SER A 118 5.91 15.18 -2.96
CA SER A 118 6.81 15.89 -2.04
C SER A 118 8.29 15.66 -2.36
N LEU A 119 8.69 14.43 -2.66
CA LEU A 119 10.06 14.13 -3.10
C LEU A 119 10.40 14.85 -4.42
N ASN A 120 9.48 14.83 -5.39
CA ASN A 120 9.70 15.51 -6.67
C ASN A 120 9.85 17.03 -6.50
N GLN A 121 9.09 17.66 -5.60
CA GLN A 121 9.24 19.09 -5.30
C GLN A 121 10.60 19.43 -4.68
N GLN A 122 11.17 18.53 -3.86
CA GLN A 122 12.50 18.72 -3.28
C GLN A 122 13.62 18.59 -4.31
N LEU A 123 13.42 17.79 -5.36
CA LEU A 123 14.37 17.60 -6.46
C LEU A 123 14.40 18.78 -7.45
N ILE A 124 13.33 19.58 -7.53
CA ILE A 124 13.33 20.81 -8.33
C ILE A 124 14.33 21.77 -7.68
N PRO A 125 15.42 22.17 -8.36
CA PRO A 125 16.36 23.11 -7.80
C PRO A 125 15.61 24.41 -7.48
N ARG A 126 15.41 24.70 -6.19
CA ARG A 126 15.04 26.04 -5.73
C ARG A 126 15.98 26.99 -6.44
N ASN A 127 15.45 27.83 -7.32
CA ASN A 127 16.18 28.88 -8.04
C ASN A 127 16.91 29.76 -7.01
N ARG A 128 18.09 29.32 -6.55
CA ARG A 128 19.05 30.18 -5.91
C ARG A 128 19.40 31.19 -6.99
N PRO A 129 19.23 32.51 -6.77
CA PRO A 129 19.64 33.49 -7.76
C PRO A 129 21.09 33.18 -8.09
N ARG A 130 21.36 32.74 -9.33
CA ARG A 130 22.71 32.56 -9.85
C ARG A 130 23.43 33.86 -9.52
N ALA A 131 24.49 33.78 -8.73
CA ALA A 131 25.41 34.91 -8.61
C ALA A 131 25.91 35.19 -10.03
N THR A 132 25.32 36.18 -10.67
CA THR A 132 25.75 36.61 -11.99
C THR A 132 27.19 37.08 -11.88
N HIS A 133 27.96 36.84 -12.93
CA HIS A 133 29.37 37.19 -12.99
C HIS A 133 29.62 38.67 -12.61
N GLU A 134 28.62 39.54 -12.82
CA GLU A 134 28.61 40.94 -12.41
C GLU A 134 28.65 41.16 -10.88
N ARG A 135 27.90 40.37 -10.08
CA ARG A 135 27.92 40.47 -8.62
C ARG A 135 29.26 39.99 -8.04
N ALA A 136 29.86 38.97 -8.64
CA ALA A 136 31.21 38.53 -8.27
C ALA A 136 32.26 39.61 -8.59
N LYS A 137 32.18 40.25 -9.77
CA LYS A 137 33.12 41.30 -10.19
C LYS A 137 33.05 42.56 -9.32
N GLN A 138 31.87 42.94 -8.86
CA GLN A 138 31.70 44.08 -7.93
C GLN A 138 32.27 43.82 -6.53
N ALA A 139 32.26 42.58 -6.06
CA ALA A 139 32.85 42.22 -4.76
C ALA A 139 34.39 42.35 -4.76
N TYR A 140 35.05 41.97 -5.87
CA TYR A 140 36.50 42.13 -6.01
C TYR A 140 36.95 43.58 -6.21
N GLN A 141 36.10 44.45 -6.76
CA GLN A 141 36.42 45.87 -6.97
C GLN A 141 36.22 46.74 -5.72
N ARG A 142 35.49 46.26 -4.71
CA ARG A 142 35.27 46.98 -3.43
C ARG A 142 36.23 46.56 -2.32
N GLY A 143 37.20 45.69 -2.62
CA GLY A 143 38.18 45.15 -1.68
C GLY A 143 39.60 45.71 -1.79
N ASN A 144 39.80 46.82 -2.53
CA ASN A 144 41.05 47.58 -2.56
C ASN A 144 40.83 48.97 -1.95
#